data_AF-A0A5J4QUB8-F1
#
_entry.id   AF-A0A5J4QUB8-F1
#
_cell.length_a   1.000
_cell.length_b   1.000
_cell.length_c   1.000
_cell.angle_alpha   90.00
_cell.angle_beta   90.00
_cell.angle_gamma   90.00
#
_symmetry.space_group_name_H-M   'P 1'
#
loop_
_entity.id
_entity.type
_entity.pdbx_description
1 polymer ?
#
loop_
_entity_poly.entity_id
_entity_poly.type
_entity_poly.pdbx_seq_one_letter_code
_entity_poly.pdbx_strand_id
1 'polypeptide(L)'
;LHQQLIPYFISSHPGCRKEDMRELAHITRRLNLRLEQIQDFTPTPMTMATETWYTGYHPYTLKPVFIAKTQREKLEQREFFFWYKKTVISNESNK
;
A
#
# COMPACT_ATOMS: atom_id res chain seq x y z
N LEU A 1 -27.72 -14.33 -7.75
CA LEU A 1 -26.28 -14.52 -7.46
C LEU A 1 -25.83 -13.41 -6.53
N HIS A 2 -25.43 -13.72 -5.29
CA HIS A 2 -24.75 -12.76 -4.42
C HIS A 2 -23.26 -12.81 -4.75
N GLN A 3 -22.78 -11.87 -5.56
CA GLN A 3 -21.36 -11.74 -5.87
C GLN A 3 -20.70 -10.81 -4.85
N GLN A 4 -19.68 -11.31 -4.17
CA GLN A 4 -18.85 -10.51 -3.26
C GLN A 4 -17.67 -9.95 -4.06
N LEU A 5 -17.59 -8.62 -4.17
CA LEU A 5 -16.44 -7.95 -4.76
C LEU A 5 -15.30 -7.91 -3.73
N ILE A 6 -14.20 -8.60 -4.02
CA ILE A 6 -12.97 -8.56 -3.21
C ILE A 6 -11.91 -7.83 -4.03
N PRO A 7 -11.65 -6.55 -3.76
CA PRO A 7 -10.68 -5.79 -4.53
C PRO A 7 -9.24 -6.11 -4.10
N TYR A 8 -8.33 -6.11 -5.07
CA TYR A 8 -6.90 -6.30 -4.90
C TYR A 8 -6.16 -4.96 -4.99
N PHE A 9 -5.31 -4.67 -4.02
CA PHE A 9 -4.53 -3.43 -3.99
C PHE A 9 -3.03 -3.67 -3.91
N ILE A 10 -2.27 -2.76 -4.50
CA ILE A 10 -0.82 -2.74 -4.45
C ILE A 10 -0.37 -1.58 -3.55
N SER A 11 0.29 -1.87 -2.44
CA SER A 11 0.95 -0.88 -1.57
C SER A 11 2.37 -0.57 -2.07
N SER A 12 2.98 0.51 -1.59
CA SER A 12 4.39 0.84 -1.88
C SER A 12 4.70 1.10 -3.36
N HIS A 13 3.69 1.40 -4.18
CA HIS A 13 3.88 1.76 -5.58
C HIS A 13 4.67 3.08 -5.69
N PRO A 14 5.57 3.25 -6.69
CA PRO A 14 6.26 4.51 -6.93
C PRO A 14 5.32 5.72 -6.94
N GLY A 15 5.69 6.76 -6.19
CA GLY A 15 4.91 7.98 -6.01
C GLY A 15 3.88 7.92 -4.88
N CYS A 16 3.58 6.74 -4.34
CA CYS A 16 2.60 6.58 -3.28
C CYS A 16 3.19 6.87 -1.90
N ARG A 17 2.50 7.72 -1.13
CA ARG A 17 2.83 8.09 0.25
C ARG A 17 1.81 7.50 1.23
N LYS A 18 2.14 7.59 2.52
CA LYS A 18 1.24 7.13 3.60
C LYS A 18 -0.11 7.86 3.58
N GLU A 19 -0.12 9.14 3.19
CA GLU A 19 -1.33 9.95 3.11
C GLU A 19 -2.31 9.40 2.06
N ASP A 20 -1.80 8.96 0.91
CA ASP A 20 -2.59 8.38 -0.19
C ASP A 20 -3.25 7.06 0.26
N MET A 21 -2.49 6.22 0.97
CA MET A 21 -2.96 4.94 1.49
C MET A 21 -4.01 5.12 2.59
N ARG A 22 -3.85 6.13 3.44
CA ARG A 22 -4.84 6.54 4.44
C ARG A 22 -6.14 7.01 3.77
N GLU A 23 -6.04 7.83 2.72
CA GLU A 23 -7.20 8.28 1.96
C GLU A 23 -7.92 7.11 1.29
N LEU A 24 -7.18 6.20 0.66
CA LEU A 24 -7.72 4.97 0.07
C LEU A 24 -8.46 4.10 1.11
N ALA A 25 -7.88 3.93 2.31
CA ALA A 25 -8.53 3.20 3.40
C ALA A 25 -9.85 3.87 3.85
N HIS A 26 -9.91 5.20 3.87
CA HIS A 26 -11.12 5.95 4.19
C HIS A 26 -12.21 5.78 3.12
N ILE A 27 -11.85 5.85 1.85
CA ILE A 27 -12.76 5.66 0.72
C ILE A 27 -13.32 4.22 0.72
N THR A 28 -12.44 3.23 0.82
CA THR A 28 -12.85 1.81 0.80
C THR A 28 -13.74 1.43 1.99
N ARG A 29 -13.48 2.02 3.17
CA ARG A 29 -14.37 1.89 4.33
C ARG A 29 -15.77 2.45 4.05
N ARG A 30 -15.89 3.62 3.42
CA ARG A 30 -17.21 4.19 3.05
C ARG A 30 -17.96 3.33 2.03
N LEU A 31 -17.24 2.64 1.16
CA LEU A 31 -17.79 1.70 0.18
C LEU A 31 -18.09 0.31 0.79
N ASN A 32 -17.87 0.12 2.09
CA ASN A 32 -17.98 -1.18 2.78
C ASN A 32 -17.12 -2.28 2.12
N LEU A 33 -16.01 -1.90 1.49
CA LEU A 33 -15.04 -2.82 0.91
C LEU A 33 -14.04 -3.23 1.99
N ARG A 34 -14.02 -4.53 2.29
CA ARG A 34 -13.03 -5.13 3.19
C ARG A 34 -11.82 -5.53 2.39
N LEU A 35 -10.72 -4.81 2.60
CA LEU A 35 -9.47 -5.04 1.89
C LEU A 35 -8.75 -6.22 2.51
N GLU A 36 -8.86 -7.38 1.86
CA GLU A 36 -8.21 -8.62 2.31
C GLU A 36 -6.91 -8.90 1.53
N GLN A 37 -6.81 -8.42 0.29
CA GLN A 37 -5.69 -8.70 -0.60
C GLN A 37 -4.89 -7.43 -0.89
N ILE A 38 -3.82 -7.22 -0.12
CA ILE A 38 -2.87 -6.13 -0.31
C ILE A 38 -1.50 -6.73 -0.50
N GLN A 39 -0.91 -6.46 -1.65
CA GLN A 39 0.45 -6.88 -1.98
C GLN A 39 1.37 -5.67 -2.04
N ASP A 40 2.57 -5.79 -1.51
CA ASP A 40 3.59 -4.77 -1.72
C ASP A 40 4.10 -4.78 -3.15
N PHE A 41 4.32 -3.58 -3.70
CA PHE A 41 4.87 -3.41 -5.03
C PHE A 41 6.15 -4.22 -5.19
N THR A 42 6.12 -5.09 -6.20
CA THR A 42 7.24 -5.94 -6.58
C THR A 42 7.72 -5.49 -7.96
N PRO A 43 8.96 -4.97 -8.07
CA PRO A 43 9.47 -4.49 -9.35
C PRO A 43 9.47 -5.60 -10.39
N THR A 44 8.68 -5.41 -11.44
CA THR A 44 8.58 -6.33 -12.57
C THR A 44 9.33 -5.73 -13.77
N PRO A 45 10.20 -6.49 -14.46
CA PRO A 45 10.90 -6.00 -15.65
C PRO A 45 9.96 -5.41 -16.69
N MET A 46 10.49 -4.51 -17.53
CA MET A 46 9.74 -3.88 -18.64
C MET A 46 8.54 -3.01 -18.19
N THR A 47 8.56 -2.49 -16.96
CA THR A 47 7.53 -1.55 -16.48
C THR A 47 8.13 -0.21 -16.10
N MET A 48 7.42 0.88 -16.43
CA MET A 48 7.79 2.25 -16.03
C MET A 48 7.83 2.40 -14.50
N ALA A 49 6.97 1.67 -13.79
CA ALA A 49 6.98 1.64 -12.34
C ALA A 49 8.31 1.10 -11.80
N THR A 50 8.85 0.02 -12.38
CA THR A 50 10.17 -0.50 -11.98
C THR A 50 11.29 0.48 -12.29
N GLU A 51 11.25 1.15 -13.45
CA GLU A 51 12.21 2.20 -13.77
C GLU A 51 12.15 3.35 -12.75
N THR A 52 10.95 3.84 -12.44
CA THR A 52 10.71 4.89 -11.45
C THR A 52 11.16 4.44 -10.05
N TRP A 53 10.86 3.20 -9.68
CA TRP A 53 11.27 2.58 -8.41
C TRP A 53 12.79 2.51 -8.27
N TYR A 54 13.47 2.14 -9.36
CA TYR A 54 14.92 1.99 -9.36
C TYR A 54 15.61 3.35 -9.32
N THR A 55 15.25 4.25 -10.25
CA THR A 55 15.90 5.54 -10.45
C THR A 55 15.48 6.61 -9.43
N GLY A 56 14.25 6.53 -8.91
CA GLY A 56 13.68 7.58 -8.07
C GLY A 56 13.18 8.81 -8.84
N TYR A 57 13.07 8.73 -10.16
CA TYR A 57 12.63 9.83 -11.01
C TYR A 57 11.47 9.41 -11.90
N HIS A 58 10.59 10.35 -12.20
CA HIS A 58 9.55 10.15 -13.19
C HIS A 58 10.21 10.06 -14.59
N PRO A 59 9.95 9.00 -15.35
CA PRO A 59 10.73 8.64 -16.54
C PRO A 59 10.70 9.69 -17.64
N TYR A 60 9.57 10.41 -17.79
CA TYR A 60 9.42 11.43 -18.83
C TYR A 60 9.73 12.87 -18.39
N THR A 61 9.60 13.16 -17.10
CA THR A 61 9.71 14.56 -16.61
C THR A 61 10.99 14.78 -15.81
N LEU A 62 11.69 13.70 -15.47
CA LEU A 62 12.90 13.68 -14.65
C LEU A 62 12.72 14.37 -13.28
N LYS A 63 11.48 14.52 -12.83
CA LYS A 63 11.18 15.04 -11.50
C LYS A 63 11.36 13.92 -10.47
N PRO A 64 11.88 14.22 -9.28
CA PRO A 64 12.04 13.23 -8.22
C PRO A 64 10.67 12.69 -7.80
N VAL A 65 10.61 11.37 -7.58
CA VAL A 65 9.42 10.64 -7.15
C VAL A 65 9.73 9.92 -5.84
N PHE A 66 8.81 10.00 -4.88
CA PHE A 66 8.96 9.28 -3.62
C PHE A 66 8.83 7.78 -3.83
N ILE A 67 9.81 7.00 -3.34
CA ILE A 67 9.81 5.54 -3.41
C ILE A 67 9.93 4.95 -2.00
N ALA A 68 8.96 4.15 -1.58
CA ALA A 68 9.06 3.38 -0.35
C ALA A 68 10.00 2.17 -0.54
N LYS A 69 11.24 2.28 -0.07
CA LYS A 69 12.24 1.21 -0.16
C LYS A 69 12.46 0.49 1.17
N THR A 70 12.42 1.24 2.27
CA THR A 70 12.66 0.66 3.60
C THR A 70 11.46 -0.14 4.08
N GLN A 71 11.71 -1.17 4.90
CA GLN A 71 10.63 -1.97 5.47
C GLN A 71 9.65 -1.10 6.28
N ARG A 72 10.15 -0.10 7.00
CA ARG A 72 9.33 0.85 7.76
C ARG A 72 8.36 1.60 6.85
N GLU A 73 8.83 2.20 5.76
CA GLU A 73 7.98 2.93 4.82
C GLU A 73 6.91 2.04 4.18
N LYS A 74 7.25 0.79 3.87
CA LYS A 74 6.28 -0.18 3.33
C LYS A 74 5.20 -0.53 4.36
N LEU A 75 5.60 -0.77 5.61
CA LEU A 75 4.68 -1.07 6.71
C LEU A 75 3.75 0.10 7.02
N GLU A 76 4.28 1.33 7.03
CA GLU A 76 3.50 2.57 7.21
C GLU A 76 2.41 2.73 6.15
N GLN A 77 2.62 2.24 4.93
CA GLN A 77 1.57 2.25 3.90
C GLN A 77 0.52 1.15 4.10
N ARG A 78 0.91 0.02 4.68
CA ARG A 78 0.05 -1.16 4.84
C ARG A 78 -0.86 -1.08 6.07
N GLU A 79 -0.48 -0.32 7.09
CA GLU A 79 -1.16 -0.27 8.39
C GLU A 79 -2.63 0.19 8.30
N PHE A 80 -2.96 1.04 7.33
CA PHE A 80 -4.29 1.65 7.23
C PHE A 80 -5.42 0.68 6.84
N PHE A 81 -5.08 -0.47 6.26
CA PHE A 81 -6.08 -1.33 5.62
C PHE A 81 -6.70 -2.40 6.52
N PHE A 82 -6.21 -2.56 7.75
CA PHE A 82 -6.71 -3.58 8.68
C PHE A 82 -7.66 -3.02 9.76
N TRP A 83 -8.29 -1.87 9.51
CA TRP A 83 -9.20 -1.19 10.46
C TRP A 83 -10.33 -2.07 11.03
N TYR A 84 -10.74 -3.13 10.31
CA TYR A 84 -11.81 -4.05 10.71
C TYR A 84 -11.31 -5.30 11.43
N LYS A 85 -10.00 -5.58 11.39
CA LYS A 85 -9.41 -6.69 12.15
C LYS A 85 -9.19 -6.20 13.58
N LYS A 86 -9.86 -6.82 14.56
CA LYS A 86 -9.50 -6.64 15.96
C LYS A 86 -8.09 -7.23 16.13
N THR A 87 -7.08 -6.39 16.24
CA THR A 87 -5.74 -6.87 16.59
C THR A 87 -5.85 -7.57 17.94
N VAL A 88 -5.47 -8.85 17.99
CA VAL A 88 -5.12 -9.51 19.24
C VAL A 88 -3.85 -8.81 19.73
N ILE A 89 -4.00 -7.68 20.42
CA ILE A 89 -2.94 -7.16 21.28
C ILE A 89 -3.05 -8.00 22.55
N SER A 90 -2.65 -9.28 22.45
CA SER A 90 -2.32 -10.08 23.62
C SER A 90 -0.88 -9.73 24.00
N ASN A 91 -0.74 -8.90 25.04
CA ASN A 91 0.29 -9.05 26.06
C ASN A 91 1.65 -9.62 25.61
N GLU A 92 2.49 -8.82 24.96
CA GLU A 92 3.95 -9.03 24.94
C GLU A 92 4.68 -7.74 25.35
N SER A 93 4.16 -7.08 26.39
CA SER A 93 4.88 -6.05 27.15
C SER A 93 5.02 -6.46 28.61
N ASN A 94 5.34 -7.73 28.84
CA ASN A 94 5.79 -8.20 30.14
C ASN A 94 6.71 -9.42 29.97
N LYS A 95 7.94 -9.16 29.51
CA LYS A 95 9.14 -9.97 29.80
C LYS A 95 10.36 -9.05 29.75
#